data_AF-A0A7V9K168-F1
#
_entry.id   AF-A0A7V9K168-F1
#
_cell.length_a   1.000
_cell.length_b   1.000
_cell.length_c   1.000
_cell.angle_alpha   90.00
_cell.angle_beta   90.00
_cell.angle_gamma   90.00
#
_symmetry.space_group_name_H-M   'P 1'
#
loop_
_entity.id
_entity.type
_entity.pdbx_description
1 polymer ?
#
loop_
_entity_poly.entity_id
_entity_poly.type
_entity_poly.pdbx_seq_one_letter_code
_entity_poly.pdbx_strand_id
1 'polypeptide(L)'
;MKSAVVVNVNNDDLPDILLMGNYYENNIEMGRYDADFGSILVNKGKGEFSYENINGLTIKGPVRNIGKINLSGREAFILAKNNDSVQLIQFTESIKKNN
;
A
#
# COMPACT_ATOMS: atom_id res chain seq x y z
N MET A 1 0.56 -8.82 10.41
CA MET A 1 1.13 -8.44 9.10
C MET A 1 1.50 -9.71 8.34
N LYS A 2 1.05 -9.90 7.10
CA LYS A 2 1.33 -11.13 6.32
C LYS A 2 2.06 -10.89 5.01
N SER A 3 2.14 -9.64 4.54
CA SER A 3 2.84 -9.27 3.31
C SER A 3 3.61 -7.97 3.49
N ALA A 4 4.82 -7.95 2.96
CA ALA A 4 5.63 -6.74 2.78
C ALA A 4 6.26 -6.82 1.39
N VAL A 5 6.34 -5.68 0.69
CA VAL A 5 7.02 -5.59 -0.61
C VAL A 5 7.86 -4.32 -0.66
N VAL A 6 9.03 -4.43 -1.27
CA VAL A 6 9.90 -3.28 -1.53
C VAL A 6 9.31 -2.46 -2.66
N VAL A 7 9.17 -1.17 -2.42
CA VAL A 7 8.60 -0.20 -3.37
C VAL A 7 9.48 1.04 -3.42
N ASN A 8 9.23 1.90 -4.40
CA ASN A 8 9.79 3.24 -4.44
C ASN A 8 8.63 4.22 -4.56
N VAL A 9 8.21 4.82 -3.44
CA VAL A 9 6.99 5.64 -3.40
C VAL A 9 7.27 7.10 -3.77
N ASN A 10 8.46 7.58 -3.50
CA ASN A 10 8.86 8.98 -3.68
C ASN A 10 9.84 9.17 -4.86
N ASN A 11 10.15 8.10 -5.58
CA ASN A 11 11.07 8.04 -6.72
C ASN A 11 12.50 8.50 -6.35
N ASP A 12 12.99 8.09 -5.18
CA ASP A 12 14.37 8.30 -4.76
C ASP A 12 15.23 7.02 -4.94
N ASP A 13 16.50 7.06 -4.56
CA ASP A 13 17.41 5.92 -4.65
C ASP A 13 17.32 4.99 -3.42
N LEU A 14 16.37 5.22 -2.51
CA LEU A 14 16.19 4.49 -1.26
C LEU A 14 14.97 3.56 -1.36
N PRO A 15 15.13 2.25 -1.06
CA PRO A 15 13.99 1.35 -1.08
C PRO A 15 13.05 1.64 0.10
N ASP A 16 11.77 1.84 -0.20
CA ASP A 16 10.68 1.93 0.75
C ASP A 16 10.01 0.57 0.96
N ILE A 17 9.18 0.46 1.98
CA ILE A 17 8.46 -0.79 2.29
C ILE A 17 6.97 -0.53 2.32
N LEU A 18 6.24 -1.17 1.40
CA LEU A 18 4.78 -1.27 1.45
C LEU A 18 4.39 -2.46 2.31
N LEU A 19 3.61 -2.18 3.35
CA LEU A 19 3.10 -3.16 4.30
C LEU A 19 1.62 -3.39 4.06
N MET A 20 1.25 -4.65 3.86
CA MET A 20 -0.13 -5.05 3.63
C MET A 20 -0.48 -6.37 4.31
N GLY A 21 -1.78 -6.54 4.52
CA GLY A 21 -2.33 -7.77 5.03
C GLY A 21 -3.15 -7.53 6.29
N ASN A 22 -4.29 -8.18 6.32
CA ASN A 22 -5.24 -8.00 7.39
C ASN A 22 -4.85 -8.89 8.60
N TYR A 23 -4.72 -8.25 9.75
CA TYR A 23 -5.10 -8.82 11.03
C TYR A 23 -5.74 -7.70 11.86
N TYR A 24 -7.05 -7.53 11.71
CA TYR A 24 -7.95 -7.30 12.83
C TYR A 24 -9.20 -8.13 12.57
N GLU A 25 -9.46 -9.10 13.44
CA GLU A 25 -10.74 -9.76 13.52
C GLU A 25 -11.83 -8.69 13.63
N ASN A 26 -12.68 -8.65 12.62
CA ASN A 26 -14.12 -8.41 12.74
C ASN A 26 -14.54 -7.60 13.99
N ASN A 27 -14.31 -6.28 14.00
CA ASN A 27 -15.08 -5.41 14.89
C ASN A 27 -16.35 -5.01 14.12
N ILE A 28 -17.36 -5.86 14.29
CA ILE A 28 -18.67 -5.87 13.62
C ILE A 28 -19.48 -4.57 13.93
N GLU A 29 -18.94 -3.68 14.78
CA GLU A 29 -19.56 -2.45 15.27
C GLU A 29 -19.36 -1.19 14.40
N MET A 30 -18.38 -1.16 13.47
CA MET A 30 -18.08 0.05 12.67
C MET A 30 -18.57 -0.10 11.22
N GLY A 31 -19.89 -0.15 11.05
CA GLY A 31 -20.56 -0.45 9.78
C GLY A 31 -20.38 0.55 8.62
N ARG A 32 -19.63 1.64 8.77
CA ARG A 32 -19.33 2.66 7.75
C ARG A 32 -18.33 3.60 8.41
N TYR A 33 -17.04 3.59 8.06
CA TYR A 33 -16.31 4.83 7.78
C TYR A 33 -14.87 4.61 7.28
N ASP A 34 -14.02 3.77 7.87
CA ASP A 34 -12.58 3.89 7.60
C ASP A 34 -11.99 2.73 6.81
N ALA A 35 -11.66 3.04 5.57
CA ALA A 35 -10.99 2.16 4.63
C ALA A 35 -9.47 2.43 4.62
N ASP A 36 -8.81 2.27 5.75
CA ASP A 36 -7.35 2.41 5.88
C ASP A 36 -6.67 1.03 5.82
N PHE A 37 -6.11 0.70 4.65
CA PHE A 37 -5.79 -0.69 4.32
C PHE A 37 -4.34 -0.96 3.89
N GLY A 38 -3.41 -0.09 4.25
CA GLY A 38 -1.97 -0.31 4.07
C GLY A 38 -1.14 0.81 4.68
N SER A 39 0.10 0.48 5.02
CA SER A 39 1.08 1.42 5.57
C SER A 39 2.34 1.41 4.74
N ILE A 40 3.05 2.52 4.68
CA ILE A 40 4.34 2.63 4.02
C ILE A 40 5.39 3.04 5.05
N LEU A 41 6.53 2.37 5.02
CA LEU A 41 7.73 2.83 5.69
C LEU A 41 8.60 3.49 4.62
N VAL A 42 8.66 4.83 4.65
CA VAL A 42 9.49 5.61 3.74
C VAL A 42 10.89 5.69 4.30
N ASN A 43 11.86 5.26 3.52
CA ASN A 43 13.26 5.24 3.93
C ASN A 43 13.84 6.66 3.90
N LYS A 44 14.36 7.13 5.03
CA LYS A 44 15.01 8.45 5.14
C LYS A 44 16.54 8.34 5.11
N GLY A 45 17.06 7.13 4.89
CA GLY A 45 18.48 6.82 4.93
C GLY A 45 18.97 6.56 6.36
N LYS A 46 20.22 6.09 6.49
CA LYS A 46 20.88 5.82 7.78
C LYS A 46 20.12 4.85 8.71
N GLY A 47 19.23 4.02 8.16
CA GLY A 47 18.37 3.12 8.94
C GLY A 47 17.14 3.79 9.55
N GLU A 48 16.86 5.05 9.21
CA GLU A 48 15.65 5.76 9.64
C GLU A 48 14.51 5.54 8.65
N PHE A 49 13.32 5.24 9.17
CA PHE A 49 12.09 5.07 8.39
C PHE A 49 10.97 5.94 8.97
N SER A 50 10.24 6.67 8.12
CA SER A 50 9.01 7.34 8.51
C SER A 50 7.80 6.50 8.15
N TYR A 51 6.86 6.40 9.09
CA TYR A 51 5.58 5.76 8.86
C TYR A 51 4.62 6.71 8.15
N GLU A 52 4.03 6.29 7.04
CA GLU A 52 2.98 7.02 6.34
C GLU A 52 1.77 6.11 6.09
N ASN A 53 0.57 6.63 6.38
CA ASN A 53 -0.68 6.00 5.94
C ASN A 53 -0.91 6.30 4.46
N ILE A 54 -1.44 5.32 3.73
CA ILE A 54 -1.70 5.50 2.30
C ILE A 54 -3.03 6.24 2.13
N ASN A 55 -2.94 7.57 2.05
CA ASN A 55 -4.10 8.41 1.80
C ASN A 55 -4.72 8.10 0.42
N GLY A 56 -6.04 7.95 0.38
CA GLY A 56 -6.79 7.68 -0.86
C GLY A 56 -6.80 6.24 -1.33
N LEU A 57 -6.18 5.31 -0.59
CA LEU A 57 -6.19 3.88 -0.93
C LEU A 57 -7.27 3.13 -0.15
N THR A 58 -8.39 2.85 -0.80
CA THR A 58 -9.45 1.99 -0.26
C THR A 58 -9.26 0.55 -0.75
N ILE A 59 -8.86 -0.37 0.13
CA ILE A 59 -8.81 -1.81 -0.16
C ILE A 59 -9.83 -2.54 0.71
N LYS A 60 -11.02 -2.75 0.16
CA LYS A 60 -12.04 -3.49 0.89
C LYS A 60 -11.66 -4.97 1.00
N GLY A 61 -11.64 -5.48 2.22
CA GLY A 61 -11.46 -6.90 2.51
C GLY A 61 -10.01 -7.32 2.77
N PRO A 62 -9.79 -8.55 3.26
CA PRO A 62 -8.47 -9.00 3.67
C PRO A 62 -7.56 -9.35 2.47
N VAL A 63 -6.42 -8.67 2.37
CA VAL A 63 -5.34 -9.00 1.43
C VAL A 63 -4.55 -10.20 1.96
N ARG A 64 -4.44 -11.25 1.13
CA ARG A 64 -3.68 -12.49 1.43
C ARG A 64 -2.26 -12.45 0.87
N ASN A 65 -2.07 -11.81 -0.28
CA ASN A 65 -0.77 -11.74 -0.94
C ASN A 65 -0.69 -10.46 -1.78
N ILE A 66 0.53 -9.97 -1.98
CA ILE A 66 0.86 -8.86 -2.88
C ILE A 66 1.91 -9.33 -3.90
N GLY A 67 1.66 -9.03 -5.17
CA GLY A 67 2.59 -9.30 -6.26
C GLY A 67 2.96 -8.02 -6.98
N LYS A 68 4.24 -7.85 -7.30
CA LYS A 68 4.73 -6.75 -8.15
C LYS A 68 4.54 -7.12 -9.62
N ILE A 69 4.02 -6.18 -10.41
CA ILE A 69 3.92 -6.29 -11.86
C ILE A 69 4.44 -5.02 -12.53
N ASN A 70 4.82 -5.13 -13.80
CA ASN A 70 5.14 -3.99 -14.64
C ASN A 70 4.02 -3.78 -15.65
N LEU A 71 3.41 -2.60 -15.64
CA LEU A 71 2.40 -2.17 -16.61
C LEU A 71 2.96 -1.02 -17.43
N SER A 72 3.26 -1.29 -18.70
CA SER A 72 3.73 -0.28 -19.66
C SER A 72 4.94 0.53 -19.15
N GLY A 73 5.91 -0.14 -18.52
CA GLY A 73 7.11 0.48 -17.98
C GLY A 73 6.94 1.07 -16.57
N ARG A 74 5.75 1.00 -15.98
CA ARG A 74 5.47 1.51 -14.63
C ARG A 74 5.24 0.36 -13.66
N GLU A 75 5.78 0.50 -12.46
CA GLU A 75 5.53 -0.45 -11.37
C GLU A 75 4.07 -0.37 -10.91
N ALA A 76 3.46 -1.54 -10.70
CA ALA A 76 2.13 -1.68 -10.12
C ALA A 76 2.07 -2.94 -9.26
N PHE A 77 1.03 -3.05 -8.44
CA PHE A 77 0.88 -4.15 -7.48
C PHE A 77 -0.48 -4.80 -7.59
N ILE A 78 -0.50 -6.13 -7.67
CA ILE A 78 -1.70 -6.94 -7.59
C ILE A 78 -1.91 -7.38 -6.15
N LEU A 79 -3.08 -7.07 -5.61
CA LEU A 79 -3.54 -7.50 -4.31
C LEU A 79 -4.47 -8.71 -4.49
N ALA A 80 -4.05 -9.87 -4.00
CA ALA A 80 -4.91 -11.04 -3.92
C ALA A 80 -5.73 -10.96 -2.63
N LYS A 81 -7.06 -10.83 -2.76
CA LYS A 81 -7.99 -10.72 -1.63
C LYS A 81 -8.67 -12.07 -1.36
N ASN A 82 -9.06 -12.31 -0.11
CA ASN A 82 -9.86 -13.50 0.21
C ASN A 82 -11.30 -13.33 -0.29
N ASN A 83 -11.83 -14.34 -1.00
CA ASN A 83 -13.22 -14.37 -1.49
C ASN A 83 -13.68 -13.11 -2.25
N ASP A 84 -12.76 -12.40 -2.89
CA ASP A 84 -13.05 -11.17 -3.63
C ASP A 84 -12.12 -11.08 -4.85
N SER A 85 -12.43 -10.16 -5.77
CA SER A 85 -11.65 -9.91 -6.98
C SER A 85 -10.24 -9.41 -6.66
N VAL A 86 -9.29 -9.70 -7.54
CA VAL A 86 -7.96 -9.08 -7.45
C VAL A 86 -8.07 -7.57 -7.63
N GLN A 87 -7.27 -6.82 -6.88
CA GLN A 87 -7.22 -5.37 -6.99
C GLN A 87 -5.84 -4.94 -7.48
N LEU A 88 -5.80 -4.10 -8.51
CA LEU A 88 -4.57 -3.51 -9.02
C LEU A 88 -4.40 -2.12 -8.42
N ILE A 89 -3.22 -1.82 -7.88
CA ILE A 89 -2.87 -0.50 -7.36
C ILE A 89 -1.57 -0.02 -8.00
N GLN A 90 -1.43 1.28 -8.12
CA GLN A 90 -0.23 1.95 -8.61
C GLN A 90 -0.06 3.26 -7.85
N PHE A 91 1.18 3.56 -7.45
CA PHE A 91 1.49 4.87 -6.88
C PHE A 91 1.46 5.91 -7.99
N THR A 92 0.72 7.00 -7.75
CA THR A 92 0.77 8.18 -8.60
C THR A 92 1.81 9.13 -8.05
N GLU A 93 2.62 9.74 -8.92
CA GLU A 93 3.45 10.85 -8.51
C GLU A 93 2.56 11.95 -7.91
N SER A 94 2.90 12.42 -6.71
CA SER A 94 2.27 13.59 -6.12
C SER A 94 2.45 14.75 -7.09
N ILE A 95 1.36 15.23 -7.69
CA ILE A 95 1.38 16.45 -8.50
C ILE A 95 1.88 17.56 -7.57
N LYS A 96 3.13 18.00 -7.76
CA LYS A 96 3.62 19.23 -7.16
C LYS A 96 2.69 20.34 -7.62
N LYS A 97 1.77 20.79 -6.76
CA LYS A 97 1.06 22.04 -6.97
C LYS A 97 2.12 23.13 -6.88
N ASN A 98 2.59 23.57 -8.04
CA ASN A 98 3.34 24.81 -8.17
C ASN A 98 2.37 25.94 -7.76
N ASN A 99 2.64 26.57 -6.62
CA ASN A 99 2.15 27.92 -6.31
C ASN A 99 3.27 28.90 -6.64
#